data_AF-A0A359G044-F1
#
_entry.id   AF-A0A359G044-F1
#
_cell.length_a   1.000
_cell.length_b   1.000
_cell.length_c   1.000
_cell.angle_alpha   90.00
_cell.angle_beta   90.00
_cell.angle_gamma   90.00
#
_symmetry.space_group_name_H-M   'P 1'
#
loop_
_entity.id
_entity.type
_entity.pdbx_description
1 polymer ?
#
loop_
_entity_poly.entity_id
_entity_poly.type
_entity_poly.pdbx_seq_one_letter_code
_entity_poly.pdbx_strand_id
1 'polypeptide(L)' 'MKAIELKTTTNKEGYLKIDYKLNQSEKDVRIIILLDEDHTDSEEETQWLQNVSNNPVFDFLGEAEEDVYTLKDGEPFYG' A
#
# COMPACT_ATOMS: atom_id res chain seq x y z
N MET A 1 25.23 -4.15 11.76
CA MET A 1 24.60 -2.83 11.58
C MET A 1 23.77 -2.54 12.82
N LYS A 2 23.77 -1.31 13.33
CA LYS A 2 22.96 -0.92 14.50
C LYS A 2 21.86 0.03 14.03
N ALA A 3 20.60 -0.36 14.22
CA ALA A 3 19.45 0.48 13.90
C ALA A 3 19.19 1.46 15.05
N ILE A 4 18.76 2.68 14.69
CA ILE A 4 18.32 3.72 15.63
C ILE A 4 16.94 4.16 15.16
N GLU A 5 15.93 4.00 16.00
CA GLU A 5 14.57 4.51 15.75
C GLU A 5 14.46 5.92 16.31
N LEU A 6 14.02 6.87 15.48
CA LEU A 6 13.75 8.25 15.88
C LEU A 6 12.30 8.59 15.51
N LYS A 7 11.46 8.84 16.53
CA LYS A 7 10.09 9.31 16.33
C LYS A 7 10.09 10.83 16.27
N THR A 8 9.68 11.38 15.13
CA THR A 8 9.59 12.82 14.89
C THR A 8 8.50 13.08 13.84
N THR A 9 8.08 14.34 13.68
CA THR A 9 7.09 14.76 12.69
C THR A 9 7.70 15.71 11.68
N THR A 10 7.07 15.85 10.52
CA THR A 10 7.42 16.88 9.55
C THR A 10 6.97 18.25 10.05
N ASN A 11 7.59 19.31 9.54
CA ASN A 11 7.11 20.67 9.76
C ASN A 11 5.91 20.99 8.84
N LYS A 12 5.36 22.21 8.94
CA LYS A 12 4.20 22.65 8.14
C LYS A 12 4.41 22.63 6.63
N GLU A 13 5.66 22.59 6.18
CA GLU A 13 6.04 22.55 4.76
C GLU A 13 6.41 21.12 4.31
N GLY A 14 6.27 20.12 5.19
CA GLY A 14 6.57 18.72 4.90
C GLY A 14 8.03 18.30 5.10
N TYR A 15 8.91 19.17 5.60
CA TYR A 15 10.31 18.82 5.81
C TYR A 15 10.52 18.03 7.09
N LEU A 16 11.21 16.89 6.98
CA LEU A 16 11.69 16.09 8.10
C LEU A 16 12.95 16.72 8.70
N LYS A 17 12.89 17.15 9.96
CA LYS A 17 14.06 17.65 10.70
C LYS A 17 14.63 16.53 11.57
N ILE A 18 15.88 16.15 11.31
CA ILE A 18 16.64 15.18 12.10
C ILE A 18 17.77 15.92 12.82
N ASP A 19 17.55 16.27 14.09
CA ASP A 19 18.56 16.89 14.95
C ASP A 19 19.09 15.86 15.96
N TYR A 20 19.77 14.83 15.43
CA TYR A 20 20.34 13.75 16.24
C TYR A 20 21.82 13.57 15.91
N LYS A 21 22.67 13.84 16.91
CA LYS A 21 24.11 13.63 16.77
C LYS A 21 24.45 12.16 16.93
N LEU A 22 24.95 11.54 15.85
CA LEU A 22 25.59 10.24 15.93
C LEU A 22 26.94 10.40 16.63
N ASN A 23 27.12 9.78 17.80
CA ASN A 23 28.41 9.71 18.51
C ASN A 23 29.37 8.73 17.82
N GLN A 24 29.49 8.81 16.49
CA GLN A 24 30.30 7.96 15.62
C GLN A 24 30.88 8.86 14.51
N SER A 25 32.19 8.82 14.30
CA SER A 25 32.86 9.58 13.22
C SER A 25 33.13 8.67 12.03
N GLU A 26 32.98 9.21 10.80
CA GLU A 26 33.39 8.57 9.54
C GLU A 26 32.80 7.17 9.32
N LYS A 27 31.48 7.03 9.50
CA LYS A 27 30.75 5.77 9.24
C LYS A 27 29.70 5.96 8.16
N ASP A 28 29.59 4.97 7.28
CA ASP A 28 28.48 4.87 6.33
C ASP A 28 27.16 4.63 7.08
N VAL A 29 26.16 5.43 6.73
CA VAL A 29 24.83 5.39 7.36
C VAL A 29 23.76 5.23 6.29
N ARG A 30 22.71 4.48 6.63
CA ARG A 30 21.49 4.34 5.84
C ARG A 30 20.32 4.85 6.67
N ILE A 31 19.53 5.75 6.10
CA ILE A 31 18.30 6.27 6.72
C ILE A 31 17.12 5.56 6.08
N ILE A 32 16.17 5.11 6.91
CA ILE A 32 14.87 4.58 6.48
C ILE A 32 13.82 5.51 7.09
N ILE A 33 12.94 6.07 6.25
CA ILE A 33 11.84 6.93 6.66
C ILE A 33 10.56 6.13 6.48
N LEU A 34 9.78 6.01 7.55
CA LEU A 34 8.45 5.42 7.54
C LEU A 34 7.46 6.56 7.74
N LEU A 35 6.50 6.70 6.83
CA LEU A 35 5.40 7.65 6.91
C LEU A 35 4.13 6.83 7.08
N ASP A 36 3.25 7.23 7.99
CA ASP A 36 1.91 6.66 8.05
C ASP A 36 1.14 7.21 6.84
N GLU A 37 0.55 6.33 6.03
CA GLU A 37 -0.32 6.72 4.92
C GLU A 37 -1.65 7.22 5.50
N ASP A 38 -1.83 8.55 5.52
CA ASP A 38 -3.10 9.18 5.86
C ASP A 38 -4.11 8.92 4.72
N HIS A 39 -4.71 7.73 4.67
CA HIS A 39 -5.87 7.36 3.82
C HIS A 39 -5.78 7.65 2.31
N THR A 40 -4.62 8.04 1.79
CA THR A 40 -4.33 8.17 0.35
C THR A 40 -4.37 6.83 -0.37
N ASP A 41 -4.29 5.72 0.37
CA ASP A 41 -4.56 4.38 -0.14
C ASP A 41 -5.92 4.27 -0.82
N SER A 42 -6.92 5.04 -0.40
CA SER A 42 -8.23 5.00 -1.06
C SER A 42 -8.17 5.52 -2.50
N GLU A 43 -7.32 6.50 -2.79
CA GLU A 43 -7.15 7.03 -4.15
C GLU A 43 -6.27 6.11 -5.00
N GLU A 44 -5.19 5.57 -4.45
CA GLU A 44 -4.36 4.57 -5.14
C GLU A 44 -5.12 3.25 -5.39
N GLU A 45 -5.87 2.75 -4.41
CA GLU A 45 -6.72 1.57 -4.53
C GLU A 45 -7.83 1.79 -5.56
N THR A 46 -8.46 2.98 -5.56
CA THR A 46 -9.47 3.32 -6.58
C THR A 46 -8.85 3.38 -7.97
N GLN A 47 -7.67 3.98 -8.12
CA GLN A 47 -6.95 4.03 -9.40
C GLN A 47 -6.51 2.62 -9.84
N TRP A 48 -6.03 1.80 -8.92
CA TRP A 48 -5.66 0.42 -9.16
C TRP A 48 -6.86 -0.40 -9.63
N LEU A 49 -8.00 -0.31 -8.93
CA LEU A 49 -9.26 -0.97 -9.29
C LEU A 49 -9.76 -0.52 -10.67
N GLN A 50 -9.73 0.78 -10.96
CA GLN A 50 -10.11 1.31 -12.27
C GLN A 50 -9.19 0.78 -13.38
N ASN A 51 -7.89 0.72 -13.14
CA ASN A 51 -6.93 0.23 -14.13
C ASN A 51 -7.09 -1.26 -14.38
N VAL A 52 -7.29 -2.07 -13.34
CA VAL A 52 -7.52 -3.52 -13.49
C VAL A 52 -8.85 -3.79 -14.18
N SER A 53 -9.93 -3.10 -13.80
CA SER A 53 -11.27 -3.33 -14.35
C SER A 53 -11.41 -2.94 -15.83
N ASN A 54 -10.59 -2.00 -16.31
CA ASN A 54 -10.61 -1.54 -17.71
C ASN A 54 -9.43 -2.08 -18.54
N ASN A 55 -8.65 -3.01 -17.99
CA ASN A 55 -7.50 -3.55 -18.71
C ASN A 55 -7.94 -4.67 -19.68
N PRO A 56 -7.72 -4.51 -21.00
CA PRO A 56 -8.15 -5.47 -22.01
C PRO A 56 -7.60 -6.89 -21.84
N VAL A 57 -6.49 -7.06 -21.09
CA VAL A 57 -5.94 -8.38 -20.76
C VAL A 57 -6.93 -9.23 -19.96
N PHE A 58 -7.88 -8.59 -19.26
CA PHE A 58 -8.89 -9.26 -18.44
C PHE A 58 -10.26 -9.35 -19.10
N ASP A 59 -10.42 -8.95 -20.37
CA ASP A 59 -11.71 -8.97 -21.08
C ASP A 59 -12.32 -10.39 -21.11
N PHE A 60 -11.49 -11.43 -21.13
CA PHE A 60 -11.92 -12.82 -21.12
C PHE A 60 -12.75 -13.19 -19.89
N LEU A 61 -12.55 -12.52 -18.74
CA LEU A 61 -13.34 -12.76 -17.52
C LEU A 61 -14.83 -12.40 -17.69
N GLY A 62 -15.16 -11.61 -18.71
CA GLY A 62 -16.55 -11.28 -19.07
C GLY A 62 -17.18 -12.24 -20.07
N GLU A 63 -16.45 -13.26 -20.54
CA GLU A 63 -16.97 -14.26 -21.48
C GLU A 63 -17.99 -15.19 -20.78
N ALA A 64 -18.99 -15.66 -21.51
CA ALA A 64 -20.08 -16.46 -20.95
C ALA A 64 -19.58 -17.82 -20.41
N GLU A 65 -18.46 -18.30 -20.96
CA GLU A 65 -17.74 -19.50 -20.56
C GLU A 65 -17.14 -19.38 -19.14
N GLU A 66 -16.85 -18.16 -18.69
CA GLU A 66 -16.28 -17.89 -17.36
C GLU A 66 -17.38 -17.68 -16.28
N ASP A 67 -18.67 -17.60 -16.67
CA ASP A 67 -19.82 -17.55 -15.75
C ASP A 67 -20.19 -18.95 -15.23
N VAL A 68 -19.25 -19.55 -14.49
CA VAL A 68 -19.31 -20.95 -14.06
C VAL A 68 -20.13 -21.20 -12.79
N TYR A 69 -20.67 -20.14 -12.15
CA TYR A 69 -21.48 -20.25 -10.94
C TYR A 69 -22.93 -19.88 -11.22
N THR A 70 -23.83 -20.75 -10.79
CA THR A 70 -25.27 -20.55 -10.90
C THR A 70 -25.90 -20.40 -9.52
N LEU A 71 -27.10 -19.81 -9.48
CA LEU A 71 -27.90 -19.69 -8.25
C LEU A 71 -28.23 -21.04 -7.59
N LYS A 72 -28.09 -22.16 -8.32
CA LYS A 72 -28.37 -23.50 -7.82
C LYS A 72 -27.16 -24.15 -7.14
N ASP A 73 -25.96 -23.58 -7.31
CA ASP A 73 -24.72 -24.14 -6.78
C ASP A 73 -24.49 -23.75 -5.31
N GLY A 74 -25.23 -22.76 -4.81
CA GLY A 74 -25.20 -22.37 -3.41
C GLY A 74 -25.92 -23.37 -2.53
N GLU A 75 -25.29 -23.78 -1.42
CA GLU A 75 -25.96 -24.49 -0.34
C GLU A 75 -26.57 -23.50 0.67
N PRO A 76 -27.73 -23.82 1.27
CA PRO A 76 -28.30 -22.96 2.30
C PRO A 76 -27.39 -22.87 3.52
N PHE A 77 -27.05 -21.65 3.92
CA PHE A 77 -26.32 -21.40 5.15
C PHE A 77 -27.27 -21.44 6.36
N TYR A 78 -27.19 -22.51 7.15
CA TYR A 78 -27.91 -22.64 8.41
C TYR A 78 -26.97 -22.21 9.56
N GLY A 79 -27.03 -20.92 9.90
CA GLY A 79 -26.27 -20.35 11.03
C GLY A 79 -26.70 -20.86 12.39
#